data_AF-A0A820MWA9-F1
#
_entry.id   AF-A0A820MWA9-F1
#
_cell.length_a   1.000
_cell.length_b   1.000
_cell.length_c   1.000
_cell.angle_alpha   90.00
_cell.angle_beta   90.00
_cell.angle_gamma   90.00
#
_symmetry.space_group_name_H-M   'P 1'
#
loop_
_entity.id
_entity.type
_entity.pdbx_description
1 polymer ?
#
loop_
_entity_poly.entity_id
_entity_poly.type
_entity_poly.pdbx_seq_one_letter_code
_entity_poly.pdbx_strand_id
1 'polypeptide(L)'
;PHRDSFPLPHSLKFKHGLKIENDLLFDVANCGAGFSLTEHNTNARKTSSNGVWYSCRIGNVGWSRGSHYWSIRIQDRGPGGHELLGIINGNADMSATGRLGDSTNGFSYYVVNGNKLGFGAETGFTQAVIRNGDVIGILLDLEESTLTYFHNGHNLGSAFSKIPGHPDKIKYYPAIGFYEFGNSVRLVRTIV
;
A
#
# COMPACT_ATOMS: atom_id res chain seq x y z
N PRO A 1 5.23 -22.30 2.36
CA PRO A 1 4.54 -21.07 1.92
C PRO A 1 3.49 -21.39 0.84
N HIS A 2 2.21 -21.40 1.21
CA HIS A 2 1.15 -21.41 0.20
C HIS A 2 1.23 -20.12 -0.62
N ARG A 3 0.92 -20.19 -1.92
CA ARG A 3 0.97 -19.02 -2.84
C ARG A 3 0.24 -17.80 -2.28
N ASP A 4 -0.75 -18.00 -1.40
CA ASP A 4 -1.65 -16.94 -0.93
C ASP A 4 -1.42 -16.52 0.52
N SER A 5 -0.37 -17.01 1.19
CA SER A 5 -0.08 -16.65 2.59
C SER A 5 1.37 -16.25 2.83
N PHE A 6 1.61 -15.35 3.79
CA PHE A 6 2.93 -14.93 4.23
C PHE A 6 3.00 -14.81 5.77
N PRO A 7 4.08 -15.23 6.44
CA PRO A 7 4.17 -15.14 7.90
C PRO A 7 4.24 -13.70 8.39
N LEU A 8 3.64 -13.44 9.55
CA LEU A 8 3.76 -12.15 10.24
C LEU A 8 5.25 -11.87 10.56
N PRO A 9 5.76 -10.64 10.31
CA PRO A 9 7.11 -10.25 10.71
C PRO A 9 7.36 -10.51 12.20
N HIS A 10 8.55 -11.02 12.52
CA HIS A 10 8.88 -11.40 13.91
C HIS A 10 8.78 -10.22 14.88
N SER A 11 9.15 -9.02 14.44
CA SER A 11 9.06 -7.79 15.22
C SER A 11 7.61 -7.37 15.55
N LEU A 12 6.61 -7.91 14.85
CA LEU A 12 5.20 -7.58 15.05
C LEU A 12 4.46 -8.57 15.94
N LYS A 13 5.04 -9.75 16.22
CA LYS A 13 4.42 -10.78 17.09
C LYS A 13 4.11 -10.27 18.50
N PHE A 14 4.85 -9.27 18.95
CA PHE A 14 4.73 -8.69 20.29
C PHE A 14 4.06 -7.31 20.30
N LYS A 15 3.59 -6.83 19.14
CA LYS A 15 2.91 -5.53 19.08
C LYS A 15 1.50 -5.66 19.64
N HIS A 16 1.28 -5.08 20.81
CA HIS A 16 -0.02 -5.10 21.45
C HIS A 16 -1.06 -4.32 20.62
N GLY A 17 -2.30 -4.83 20.57
CA GLY A 17 -3.40 -4.20 19.83
C GLY A 17 -3.28 -4.25 18.30
N LEU A 18 -2.29 -4.96 17.76
CA LEU A 18 -2.11 -5.11 16.32
C LEU A 18 -3.29 -5.86 15.70
N LYS A 19 -3.88 -5.26 14.66
CA LYS A 19 -4.89 -5.90 13.81
C LYS A 19 -4.22 -6.38 12.53
N ILE A 20 -4.40 -7.65 12.23
CA ILE A 20 -3.94 -8.27 10.99
C ILE A 20 -5.13 -8.30 10.02
N GLU A 21 -5.05 -7.49 8.97
CA GLU A 21 -6.16 -7.18 8.08
C GLU A 21 -6.17 -8.15 6.89
N ASN A 22 -6.73 -9.34 7.12
CA ASN A 22 -6.75 -10.45 6.15
C ASN A 22 -7.94 -10.45 5.19
N ASP A 23 -9.00 -9.70 5.51
CA ASP A 23 -10.25 -9.69 4.74
C ASP A 23 -10.36 -8.45 3.83
N LEU A 24 -9.24 -7.79 3.57
CA LEU A 24 -9.15 -6.65 2.66
C LEU A 24 -9.38 -7.08 1.21
N LEU A 25 -10.07 -6.24 0.45
CA LEU A 25 -10.32 -6.37 -0.99
C LEU A 25 -10.06 -5.01 -1.66
N PHE A 26 -9.63 -4.99 -2.92
CA PHE A 26 -9.61 -3.77 -3.72
C PHE A 26 -11.03 -3.22 -3.88
N ASP A 27 -11.19 -1.92 -3.64
CA ASP A 27 -12.49 -1.25 -3.65
C ASP A 27 -12.84 -0.81 -5.07
N VAL A 28 -13.69 -1.59 -5.74
CA VAL A 28 -14.14 -1.36 -7.13
C VAL A 28 -14.65 0.07 -7.35
N ALA A 29 -15.33 0.66 -6.36
CA ALA A 29 -15.89 2.02 -6.48
C ALA A 29 -14.83 3.12 -6.33
N ASN A 30 -13.66 2.78 -5.79
CA ASN A 30 -12.57 3.70 -5.46
C ASN A 30 -11.26 3.27 -6.13
N CYS A 31 -11.34 2.75 -7.36
CA CYS A 31 -10.20 2.46 -8.20
C CYS A 31 -10.30 3.23 -9.52
N GLY A 32 -9.20 3.89 -9.90
CA GLY A 32 -9.14 4.65 -11.15
C GLY A 32 -9.38 3.77 -12.37
N ALA A 33 -9.82 4.40 -13.48
CA ALA A 33 -10.28 3.69 -14.69
C ALA A 33 -9.24 2.78 -15.37
N GLY A 34 -7.95 2.86 -15.00
CA GLY A 34 -6.89 2.03 -15.57
C GLY A 34 -6.65 0.69 -14.87
N PHE A 35 -7.47 0.30 -13.88
CA PHE A 35 -7.34 -0.96 -13.15
C PHE A 35 -8.29 -2.05 -13.68
N SER A 36 -7.80 -3.28 -13.70
CA SER A 36 -8.63 -4.50 -13.73
C SER A 36 -8.48 -5.23 -12.41
N LEU A 37 -9.60 -5.54 -11.77
CA LEU A 37 -9.65 -6.30 -10.52
C LEU A 37 -10.10 -7.73 -10.81
N THR A 38 -9.40 -8.72 -10.25
CA THR A 38 -9.67 -10.15 -10.48
C THR A 38 -9.62 -10.93 -9.17
N GLU A 39 -10.04 -12.20 -9.22
CA GLU A 39 -10.01 -13.12 -8.07
C GLU A 39 -10.71 -12.55 -6.84
N HIS A 40 -12.00 -12.22 -7.02
CA HIS A 40 -12.82 -11.60 -5.98
C HIS A 40 -12.22 -10.29 -5.43
N ASN A 41 -11.58 -9.50 -6.30
CA ASN A 41 -10.94 -8.23 -5.98
C ASN A 41 -9.74 -8.35 -5.02
N THR A 42 -9.04 -9.48 -5.03
CA THR A 42 -7.77 -9.64 -4.28
C THR A 42 -6.55 -9.34 -5.14
N ASN A 43 -6.74 -9.23 -6.46
CA ASN A 43 -5.70 -8.96 -7.44
C ASN A 43 -6.05 -7.69 -8.23
N ALA A 44 -5.09 -6.78 -8.34
CA ALA A 44 -5.18 -5.56 -9.11
C ALA A 44 -4.09 -5.52 -10.18
N ARG A 45 -4.47 -5.19 -11.41
CA ARG A 45 -3.56 -5.03 -12.54
C ARG A 45 -3.83 -3.76 -13.31
N LYS A 46 -2.78 -3.05 -13.72
CA LYS A 46 -2.87 -1.94 -14.66
C LYS A 46 -3.15 -2.46 -16.08
N THR A 47 -4.21 -1.97 -16.70
CA THR A 47 -4.61 -2.36 -18.07
C THR A 47 -4.59 -1.22 -19.08
N SER A 48 -4.49 0.04 -18.63
CA SER A 48 -4.27 1.16 -19.55
C SER A 48 -2.78 1.31 -19.89
N SER A 49 -2.50 1.68 -21.14
CA SER A 49 -1.15 1.95 -21.66
C SER A 49 -0.92 3.44 -21.96
N ASN A 50 -1.73 4.31 -21.36
CA ASN A 50 -1.77 5.75 -21.64
C ASN A 50 -0.68 6.58 -20.93
N GLY A 51 0.25 5.95 -20.20
CA GLY A 51 1.33 6.66 -19.50
C GLY A 51 0.84 7.59 -18.39
N VAL A 52 -0.25 7.22 -17.71
CA VAL A 52 -0.88 8.00 -16.64
C VAL A 52 -0.88 7.22 -15.34
N TRP A 53 -0.64 7.88 -14.21
CA TRP A 53 -0.80 7.29 -12.89
C TRP A 53 -2.28 7.17 -12.49
N TYR A 54 -2.69 6.01 -12.01
CA TYR A 54 -3.97 5.81 -11.34
C TYR A 54 -3.75 5.21 -9.96
N SER A 55 -4.64 5.53 -9.03
CA SER A 55 -4.66 4.94 -7.69
C SER A 55 -5.89 4.07 -7.48
N CYS A 56 -5.79 3.13 -6.55
CA CYS A 56 -6.85 2.21 -6.19
C CYS A 56 -6.84 1.99 -4.68
N ARG A 57 -8.00 2.23 -4.06
CA ARG A 57 -8.22 2.03 -2.64
C ARG A 57 -8.42 0.54 -2.34
N ILE A 58 -8.07 0.15 -1.13
CA ILE A 58 -8.26 -1.19 -0.60
C ILE A 58 -9.14 -1.06 0.64
N GLY A 59 -10.17 -1.89 0.72
CA GLY A 59 -11.15 -1.89 1.79
C GLY A 59 -12.21 -0.81 1.61
N ASN A 60 -13.40 -1.09 2.14
CA ASN A 60 -14.55 -0.18 2.15
C ASN A 60 -14.68 0.58 3.49
N VAL A 61 -13.85 0.26 4.49
CA VAL A 61 -13.84 0.93 5.80
C VAL A 61 -12.45 1.47 6.07
N GLY A 62 -12.36 2.79 6.26
CA GLY A 62 -11.12 3.46 6.61
C GLY A 62 -10.91 3.52 8.12
N TRP A 63 -9.64 3.61 8.52
CA TRP A 63 -9.22 3.57 9.91
C TRP A 63 -8.80 4.96 10.40
N SER A 64 -9.20 5.29 11.63
CA SER A 64 -8.84 6.54 12.32
C SER A 64 -8.13 6.33 13.66
N ARG A 65 -7.92 5.06 14.07
CA ARG A 65 -7.28 4.66 15.33
C ARG A 65 -6.71 3.25 15.25
N GLY A 66 -5.82 2.90 16.16
CA GLY A 66 -5.21 1.58 16.27
C GLY A 66 -4.11 1.30 15.25
N SER A 67 -3.54 0.10 15.35
CA SER A 67 -2.46 -0.36 14.47
C SER A 67 -2.94 -1.48 13.55
N HIS A 68 -2.75 -1.29 12.25
CA HIS A 68 -3.30 -2.13 11.19
C HIS A 68 -2.17 -2.62 10.27
N TYR A 69 -2.11 -3.92 10.04
CA TYR A 69 -1.11 -4.56 9.19
C TYR A 69 -1.74 -5.36 8.07
N TRP A 70 -1.23 -5.15 6.86
CA TRP A 70 -1.58 -5.95 5.69
C TRP A 70 -0.33 -6.24 4.84
N SER A 71 -0.46 -7.19 3.92
CA SER A 71 0.64 -7.63 3.06
C SER A 71 0.21 -7.64 1.59
N ILE A 72 1.11 -7.15 0.74
CA ILE A 72 0.92 -7.09 -0.71
C ILE A 72 2.08 -7.83 -1.38
N ARG A 73 1.77 -8.75 -2.29
CA ARG A 73 2.77 -9.39 -3.15
C ARG A 73 2.86 -8.65 -4.48
N ILE A 74 4.09 -8.35 -4.89
CA ILE A 74 4.38 -7.89 -6.24
C ILE A 74 4.24 -9.08 -7.19
N GLN A 75 3.24 -9.05 -8.08
CA GLN A 75 3.05 -10.14 -9.04
C GLN A 75 3.90 -9.91 -10.28
N ASP A 76 3.75 -8.73 -10.87
CA ASP A 76 4.54 -8.30 -12.01
C ASP A 76 4.81 -6.81 -11.89
N ARG A 77 6.09 -6.47 -11.71
CA ARG A 77 6.56 -5.10 -11.61
C ARG A 77 6.78 -4.43 -12.97
N GLY A 78 6.64 -5.16 -14.07
CA GLY A 78 7.05 -4.67 -15.38
C GLY A 78 8.54 -4.32 -15.42
N PRO A 79 8.97 -3.54 -16.43
CA PRO A 79 10.37 -3.18 -16.59
C PRO A 79 10.86 -2.17 -15.54
N GLY A 80 10.02 -1.22 -15.12
CA GLY A 80 10.43 -0.15 -14.21
C GLY A 80 10.07 -0.39 -12.75
N GLY A 81 8.99 -1.12 -12.47
CA GLY A 81 8.50 -1.33 -11.11
C GLY A 81 7.76 -0.11 -10.55
N HIS A 82 6.94 0.53 -11.40
CA HIS A 82 6.21 1.74 -11.07
C HIS A 82 4.95 1.47 -10.22
N GLU A 83 5.11 0.72 -9.14
CA GLU A 83 4.11 0.53 -8.10
C GLU A 83 4.38 1.46 -6.91
N LEU A 84 3.31 2.08 -6.43
CA LEU A 84 3.26 2.80 -5.16
C LEU A 84 2.38 2.01 -4.21
N LEU A 85 2.89 1.71 -3.02
CA LEU A 85 2.15 0.98 -1.99
C LEU A 85 2.03 1.84 -0.75
N GLY A 86 0.84 2.02 -0.19
CA GLY A 86 0.71 2.84 1.00
C GLY A 86 -0.73 3.09 1.43
N ILE A 87 -1.03 4.33 1.79
CA ILE A 87 -2.33 4.76 2.31
C ILE A 87 -2.83 6.03 1.63
N ILE A 88 -4.14 6.23 1.65
CA ILE A 88 -4.79 7.46 1.18
C ILE A 88 -5.91 7.89 2.14
N ASN A 89 -6.07 9.21 2.27
CA ASN A 89 -7.15 9.84 3.01
C ASN A 89 -8.51 9.57 2.33
N GLY A 90 -9.54 9.32 3.15
CA GLY A 90 -10.93 9.18 2.76
C GLY A 90 -11.46 10.25 1.80
N ASN A 91 -10.99 11.50 1.96
CA ASN A 91 -11.43 12.67 1.19
C ASN A 91 -10.71 12.84 -0.17
N ALA A 92 -9.76 11.96 -0.50
CA ALA A 92 -9.07 12.03 -1.78
C ALA A 92 -9.99 11.66 -2.95
N ASP A 93 -9.87 12.38 -4.05
CA ASP A 93 -10.50 12.03 -5.32
C ASP A 93 -9.74 10.87 -5.97
N MET A 94 -10.37 9.70 -6.00
CA MET A 94 -9.79 8.49 -6.59
C MET A 94 -9.84 8.48 -8.13
N SER A 95 -10.56 9.42 -8.75
CA SER A 95 -10.55 9.61 -10.20
C SER A 95 -9.36 10.46 -10.67
N ALA A 96 -8.72 11.18 -9.76
CA ALA A 96 -7.58 12.03 -10.07
C ALA A 96 -6.38 11.21 -10.57
N THR A 97 -5.66 11.81 -11.52
CA THR A 97 -4.42 11.25 -12.07
C THR A 97 -3.22 11.83 -11.33
N GLY A 98 -2.26 11.00 -10.96
CA GLY A 98 -1.06 11.42 -10.23
C GLY A 98 -0.55 10.34 -9.29
N ARG A 99 0.67 10.51 -8.77
CA ARG A 99 1.25 9.51 -7.86
C ARG A 99 0.57 9.59 -6.50
N LEU A 100 0.40 8.42 -5.90
CA LEU A 100 -0.01 8.30 -4.51
C LEU A 100 1.06 8.95 -3.60
N GLY A 101 0.82 10.19 -3.19
CA GLY A 101 1.77 11.00 -2.40
C GLY A 101 2.20 12.33 -3.02
N ASP A 102 1.80 12.61 -4.28
CA ASP A 102 1.98 13.93 -4.89
C ASP A 102 1.07 15.01 -4.26
N SER A 103 0.06 14.60 -3.49
CA SER A 103 -0.75 15.49 -2.66
C SER A 103 -0.52 15.21 -1.17
N THR A 104 -1.10 16.05 -0.32
CA THR A 104 -1.10 15.86 1.15
C THR A 104 -2.02 14.73 1.61
N ASN A 105 -2.79 14.12 0.71
CA ASN A 105 -3.78 13.09 1.04
C ASN A 105 -3.23 11.67 0.99
N GLY A 106 -2.03 11.45 0.43
CA GLY A 106 -1.47 10.12 0.22
C GLY A 106 -0.05 9.99 0.78
N PHE A 107 0.30 8.77 1.19
CA PHE A 107 1.64 8.41 1.63
C PHE A 107 1.98 7.03 1.09
N SER A 108 3.12 6.87 0.45
CA SER A 108 3.48 5.60 -0.18
C SER A 108 4.98 5.33 -0.19
N TYR A 109 5.28 4.05 -0.36
CA TYR A 109 6.58 3.50 -0.72
C TYR A 109 6.62 3.24 -2.23
N TYR A 110 7.73 3.63 -2.86
CA TYR A 110 7.93 3.50 -4.29
C TYR A 110 8.82 2.31 -4.62
N VAL A 111 8.23 1.33 -5.31
CA VAL A 111 8.88 0.06 -5.66
C VAL A 111 10.02 0.24 -6.68
N VAL A 112 10.05 1.35 -7.43
CA VAL A 112 11.10 1.63 -8.42
C VAL A 112 12.47 1.74 -7.76
N ASN A 113 12.58 2.57 -6.71
CA ASN A 113 13.86 3.03 -6.17
C ASN A 113 13.95 2.99 -4.65
N GLY A 114 12.90 2.53 -3.97
CA GLY A 114 12.85 2.47 -2.51
C GLY A 114 12.58 3.83 -1.83
N ASN A 115 12.23 4.87 -2.59
CA ASN A 115 11.85 6.16 -2.05
C ASN A 115 10.46 6.10 -1.39
N LYS A 116 10.15 7.17 -0.65
CA LYS A 116 8.82 7.43 -0.10
C LYS A 116 8.24 8.68 -0.75
N LEU A 117 6.93 8.66 -1.01
CA LEU A 117 6.18 9.80 -1.52
C LEU A 117 5.13 10.23 -0.49
N GLY A 118 5.10 11.52 -0.19
CA GLY A 118 4.12 12.11 0.71
C GLY A 118 4.38 13.60 0.87
N PHE A 119 3.35 14.34 1.26
CA PHE A 119 3.41 15.81 1.36
C PHE A 119 3.82 16.50 0.05
N GLY A 120 3.52 15.89 -1.11
CA GLY A 120 3.88 16.43 -2.41
C GLY A 120 5.35 16.31 -2.78
N ALA A 121 6.11 15.48 -2.07
CA ALA A 121 7.54 15.27 -2.32
C ALA A 121 7.90 13.78 -2.37
N GLU A 122 8.88 13.46 -3.21
CA GLU A 122 9.57 12.17 -3.22
C GLU A 122 10.91 12.33 -2.50
N THR A 123 11.19 11.46 -1.52
CA THR A 123 12.42 11.52 -0.71
C THR A 123 13.00 10.13 -0.50
N GLY A 124 14.31 10.04 -0.27
CA GLY A 124 14.98 8.78 0.02
C GLY A 124 14.43 8.10 1.28
N PHE A 125 14.31 6.76 1.25
CA PHE A 125 13.85 5.98 2.41
C PHE A 125 14.68 4.72 2.63
N THR A 126 14.75 3.82 1.64
CA THR A 126 15.51 2.56 1.75
C THR A 126 16.21 2.23 0.43
N GLN A 127 17.22 1.36 0.49
CA GLN A 127 17.92 0.82 -0.67
C GLN A 127 17.47 -0.61 -1.02
N ALA A 128 16.38 -1.09 -0.40
CA ALA A 128 15.84 -2.41 -0.67
C ALA A 128 15.41 -2.55 -2.16
N VAL A 129 15.89 -3.61 -2.82
CA VAL A 129 15.55 -3.93 -4.20
C VAL A 129 14.42 -4.94 -4.23
N ILE A 130 13.27 -4.52 -4.76
CA ILE A 130 12.05 -5.33 -4.80
C ILE A 130 11.91 -6.02 -6.15
N ARG A 131 11.54 -7.31 -6.13
CA ARG A 131 11.36 -8.16 -7.32
C ARG A 131 9.97 -8.78 -7.36
N ASN A 132 9.60 -9.32 -8.53
CA ASN A 132 8.40 -10.14 -8.69
C ASN A 132 8.45 -11.32 -7.70
N GLY A 133 7.35 -11.55 -6.99
CA GLY A 133 7.21 -12.56 -5.95
C GLY A 133 7.45 -12.04 -4.53
N ASP A 134 8.12 -10.91 -4.36
CA ASP A 134 8.37 -10.32 -3.04
C ASP A 134 7.07 -9.86 -2.38
N VAL A 135 7.06 -9.94 -1.05
CA VAL A 135 5.95 -9.48 -0.21
C VAL A 135 6.37 -8.23 0.54
N ILE A 136 5.59 -7.16 0.35
CA ILE A 136 5.69 -5.93 1.10
C ILE A 136 4.63 -5.93 2.19
N GLY A 137 5.08 -5.98 3.44
CA GLY A 137 4.23 -5.76 4.60
C GLY A 137 4.14 -4.27 4.91
N ILE A 138 2.97 -3.81 5.32
CA ILE A 138 2.72 -2.41 5.64
C ILE A 138 2.02 -2.35 6.99
N LEU A 139 2.60 -1.60 7.92
CA LEU A 139 2.02 -1.28 9.21
C LEU A 139 1.64 0.19 9.22
N LEU A 140 0.35 0.48 9.28
CA LEU A 140 -0.16 1.79 9.66
C LEU A 140 -0.42 1.79 11.17
N ASP A 141 0.31 2.61 11.91
CA ASP A 141 0.08 2.80 13.33
C ASP A 141 -0.49 4.20 13.58
N LEU A 142 -1.80 4.30 13.81
CA LEU A 142 -2.47 5.59 14.00
C LEU A 142 -2.30 6.13 15.42
N GLU A 143 -1.90 5.30 16.38
CA GLU A 143 -1.57 5.75 17.73
C GLU A 143 -0.22 6.49 17.72
N GLU A 144 0.76 5.95 17.00
CA GLU A 144 2.10 6.54 16.85
C GLU A 144 2.22 7.45 15.61
N SER A 145 1.16 7.55 14.79
CA SER A 145 1.15 8.27 13.51
C SER A 145 2.28 7.87 12.54
N THR A 146 2.59 6.56 12.48
CA THR A 146 3.66 6.00 11.65
C THR A 146 3.14 5.12 10.51
N LEU A 147 3.95 5.04 9.44
CA LEU A 147 3.78 4.06 8.36
C LEU A 147 5.12 3.35 8.15
N THR A 148 5.14 2.07 8.50
CA THR A 148 6.33 1.21 8.52
C THR A 148 6.20 0.15 7.45
N TYR A 149 7.31 -0.11 6.74
CA TYR A 149 7.35 -1.09 5.66
C TYR A 149 8.22 -2.29 6.02
N PHE A 150 7.87 -3.44 5.46
CA PHE A 150 8.60 -4.69 5.62
C PHE A 150 8.82 -5.32 4.25
N HIS A 151 10.04 -5.80 3.97
CA HIS A 151 10.35 -6.57 2.76
C HIS A 151 10.60 -8.03 3.16
N ASN A 152 9.73 -8.93 2.68
CA ASN A 152 9.80 -10.36 3.00
C ASN A 152 9.95 -10.63 4.51
N GLY A 153 9.25 -9.85 5.34
CA GLY A 153 9.27 -9.96 6.80
C GLY A 153 10.39 -9.17 7.49
N HIS A 154 11.37 -8.64 6.77
CA HIS A 154 12.42 -7.78 7.31
C HIS A 154 11.92 -6.34 7.43
N ASN A 155 12.07 -5.74 8.61
CA ASN A 155 11.66 -4.37 8.87
C ASN A 155 12.57 -3.37 8.12
N LEU A 156 11.98 -2.54 7.27
CA LEU A 156 12.69 -1.47 6.54
C LEU A 156 12.70 -0.13 7.30
N GLY A 157 11.96 -0.04 8.41
CA GLY A 157 11.79 1.17 9.21
C GLY A 157 10.52 1.94 8.87
N SER A 158 10.27 2.99 9.65
CA SER A 158 9.14 3.90 9.45
C SER A 158 9.47 4.91 8.37
N ALA A 159 8.77 4.84 7.23
CA ALA A 159 8.90 5.83 6.16
C ALA A 159 8.34 7.20 6.61
N PHE A 160 7.26 7.17 7.39
CA PHE A 160 6.60 8.36 7.93
C PHE A 160 6.42 8.21 9.44
N SER A 161 6.60 9.30 10.19
CA SER A 161 6.47 9.36 11.66
C SER A 161 5.60 10.52 12.15
N LYS A 162 4.88 11.17 11.24
CA LYS A 162 3.97 12.30 11.49
C LYS A 162 2.84 12.34 10.47
N ILE A 163 2.21 11.19 10.24
CA ILE A 163 1.06 11.14 9.32
C ILE A 163 -0.05 12.03 9.91
N PRO A 164 -0.57 13.02 9.17
CA PRO A 164 -1.60 13.90 9.68
C PRO A 164 -2.82 13.07 10.10
N GLY A 165 -3.13 13.09 11.38
CA GLY A 165 -4.30 12.42 11.93
C GLY A 165 -5.15 13.43 12.69
N HIS A 166 -6.46 13.21 12.67
CA HIS A 166 -7.32 13.73 13.72
C HIS A 166 -8.33 12.64 14.02
N PRO A 167 -8.42 12.19 15.29
CA PRO A 167 -9.43 11.22 15.71
C PRO A 167 -10.79 11.64 15.18
N ASP A 168 -11.45 10.75 14.45
CA ASP A 168 -12.80 10.91 13.89
C ASP A 168 -12.99 11.89 12.71
N LYS A 169 -11.95 12.61 12.25
CA LYS A 169 -12.05 13.49 11.07
C LYS A 169 -11.36 12.95 9.83
N ILE A 170 -10.25 12.24 10.01
CA ILE A 170 -9.48 11.66 8.91
C ILE A 170 -9.47 10.15 9.07
N LYS A 171 -9.92 9.46 8.03
CA LYS A 171 -9.79 8.01 7.91
C LYS A 171 -8.80 7.71 6.80
N TYR A 172 -7.86 6.83 7.08
CA TYR A 172 -6.94 6.30 6.09
C TYR A 172 -7.40 4.94 5.59
N TYR A 173 -7.21 4.73 4.31
CA TYR A 173 -7.44 3.45 3.65
C TYR A 173 -6.11 2.99 3.07
N PRO A 174 -5.79 1.69 3.10
CA PRO A 174 -4.72 1.17 2.27
C PRO A 174 -4.99 1.48 0.80
N ALA A 175 -3.92 1.71 0.05
CA ALA A 175 -4.01 2.10 -1.35
C ALA A 175 -2.77 1.66 -2.13
N ILE A 176 -2.96 1.53 -3.43
CA ILE A 176 -1.88 1.34 -4.41
C ILE A 176 -1.98 2.38 -5.52
N GLY A 177 -0.87 2.65 -6.19
CA GLY A 177 -0.81 3.43 -7.42
C GLY A 177 0.03 2.73 -8.47
N PHE A 178 -0.41 2.77 -9.72
CA PHE A 178 0.28 2.14 -10.86
C PHE A 178 0.46 3.11 -12.02
N TYR A 179 1.58 2.98 -12.72
CA TYR A 179 1.88 3.71 -13.95
C TYR A 179 1.96 2.79 -15.18
N GLU A 180 2.80 1.76 -15.12
CA GLU A 180 3.11 0.94 -16.28
C GLU A 180 2.01 -0.08 -16.54
N PHE A 181 1.69 -0.25 -17.83
CA PHE A 181 0.83 -1.33 -18.27
C PHE A 181 1.37 -2.67 -17.76
N GLY A 182 0.51 -3.49 -17.17
CA GLY A 182 0.88 -4.79 -16.64
C GLY A 182 1.34 -4.79 -15.18
N ASN A 183 1.68 -3.64 -14.58
CA ASN A 183 1.95 -3.57 -13.12
C ASN A 183 0.81 -4.26 -12.38
N SER A 184 1.15 -5.22 -11.52
CA SER A 184 0.15 -6.01 -10.81
C SER A 184 0.61 -6.46 -9.44
N VAL A 185 -0.34 -6.46 -8.51
CA VAL A 185 -0.14 -6.87 -7.13
C VAL A 185 -1.32 -7.66 -6.62
N ARG A 186 -1.06 -8.44 -5.57
CA ARG A 186 -2.06 -9.26 -4.89
C ARG A 186 -2.05 -9.01 -3.39
N LEU A 187 -3.23 -8.95 -2.78
CA LEU A 187 -3.39 -9.02 -1.32
C LEU A 187 -3.07 -10.41 -0.80
N VAL A 188 -2.24 -10.50 0.23
CA VAL A 188 -1.76 -11.77 0.78
C VAL A 188 -2.23 -11.93 2.21
N ARG A 189 -2.74 -13.13 2.52
CA ARG A 189 -3.13 -13.47 3.88
C ARG A 189 -1.89 -13.56 4.78
N THR A 190 -1.88 -12.81 5.86
CA THR A 190 -0.86 -12.90 6.91
C THR A 190 -1.23 -13.99 7.92
N ILE A 191 -0.29 -14.90 8.20
CA ILE A 191 -0.45 -15.99 9.16
C ILE A 191 0.44 -15.78 10.39
N VAL A 192 -0.07 -16.14 11.58
CA VAL A 192 0.61 -16.00 12.88
C VAL A 192 1.16 -17.33 13.34
#